data_AF-A0A4R8XYZ3-F1
#
_entry.id   AF-A0A4R8XYZ3-F1
#
_cell.length_a   1.000
_cell.length_b   1.000
_cell.length_c   1.000
_cell.angle_alpha   90.00
_cell.angle_beta   90.00
_cell.angle_gamma   90.00
#
_symmetry.space_group_name_H-M   'P 1'
#
loop_
_entity.id
_entity.type
_entity.pdbx_description
1 polymer ?
#
loop_
_entity_poly.entity_id
_entity_poly.type
_entity_poly.pdbx_seq_one_letter_code
_entity_poly.pdbx_strand_id
1 'polypeptide(L)'
;MKEDTGAHGHGLGGRYVHFVDWMNSKLVRAMGPPNLGPYEEVVTKIGAAVCPVCGRPMAEHNIDHSTPNAVLNCPAEHKPEPPGHPVNEFGMSKPPG
;
A
#
# COMPACT_ATOMS: atom_id res chain seq x y z
N MET A 1 0.18 37.07 -15.41
CA MET A 1 0.86 36.24 -14.39
C MET A 1 2.13 35.68 -15.00
N LYS A 2 3.30 35.97 -14.43
CA LYS A 2 4.58 35.34 -14.80
C LYS A 2 4.81 34.21 -13.80
N GLU A 3 5.03 33.00 -14.31
CA GLU A 3 5.33 31.83 -13.51
C GLU A 3 6.85 31.65 -13.49
N ASP A 4 7.44 31.96 -12.34
CA ASP A 4 8.87 31.87 -12.10
C ASP A 4 9.20 30.41 -11.75
N THR A 5 9.45 29.57 -12.76
CA THR A 5 9.93 28.20 -12.53
C THR A 5 11.42 28.23 -12.26
N GLY A 6 11.76 28.31 -10.97
CA GLY A 6 13.12 28.10 -10.48
C GLY A 6 13.51 26.63 -10.52
N ALA A 7 14.65 26.32 -11.15
CA ALA A 7 15.58 25.27 -10.71
C ALA A 7 16.86 25.27 -11.58
N HIS A 8 17.73 26.27 -11.41
CA HIS A 8 19.12 26.17 -11.85
C HIS A 8 19.98 25.56 -10.73
N GLY A 9 20.00 24.22 -10.64
CA GLY A 9 20.94 23.48 -9.79
C GLY A 9 22.28 23.27 -10.50
N HIS A 10 23.19 24.22 -10.36
CA HIS A 10 24.48 24.25 -11.07
C HIS A 10 25.48 23.24 -10.47
N GLY A 11 25.97 22.29 -11.28
CA GLY A 11 27.24 21.58 -11.05
C GLY A 11 27.20 20.04 -11.00
N LEU A 12 26.55 19.45 -10.00
CA LEU A 12 26.61 18.00 -9.73
C LEU A 12 25.30 17.26 -10.09
N GLY A 13 24.14 17.87 -9.81
CA GLY A 13 22.84 17.28 -10.12
C GLY A 13 22.61 17.11 -11.62
N GLY A 14 22.97 18.10 -12.44
CA GLY A 14 22.84 18.01 -13.90
C GLY A 14 23.69 16.88 -14.49
N ARG A 15 24.94 16.72 -14.02
CA ARG A 15 25.82 15.63 -14.48
C ARG A 15 25.29 14.24 -14.12
N TYR A 16 24.70 14.10 -12.93
CA TYR A 16 24.05 12.86 -12.51
C TYR A 16 22.83 12.54 -13.37
N VAL A 17 21.95 13.53 -13.63
CA VAL A 17 20.78 13.35 -14.50
C VAL A 17 21.19 12.95 -15.92
N HIS A 18 22.19 13.61 -16.51
CA HIS A 18 22.70 13.24 -17.84
C HIS A 18 23.31 11.84 -17.89
N PHE A 19 23.99 11.41 -16.82
CA PHE A 19 24.51 10.06 -16.72
C PHE A 19 23.40 9.01 -16.68
N VAL A 20 22.37 9.23 -15.85
CA VAL A 20 21.19 8.35 -15.77
C VAL A 20 20.48 8.28 -17.12
N ASP A 21 20.33 9.41 -17.81
CA ASP A 21 19.68 9.46 -19.12
C ASP A 21 20.48 8.74 -20.23
N TRP A 22 21.81 8.88 -20.22
CA TRP A 22 22.69 8.13 -21.11
C TRP A 22 22.60 6.62 -20.85
N MET A 23 22.61 6.20 -19.58
CA MET A 23 22.44 4.79 -19.23
C MET A 23 21.08 4.27 -19.68
N ASN A 24 20.01 5.01 -19.39
CA ASN A 24 18.66 4.63 -19.77
C ASN A 24 18.53 4.47 -21.29
N SER A 25 19.08 5.41 -22.07
CA SER A 25 19.11 5.33 -23.54
C SER A 25 19.84 4.08 -24.06
N LYS A 26 20.93 3.68 -23.40
CA LYS A 26 21.69 2.47 -23.77
C LYS A 26 20.96 1.18 -23.37
N LEU A 27 20.34 1.17 -22.20
CA LEU A 27 19.60 0.02 -21.64
C LEU A 27 18.32 -0.23 -22.42
N VAL A 28 17.51 0.80 -22.71
CA VAL A 28 16.26 0.68 -23.49
C VAL A 28 16.54 0.17 -24.90
N ARG A 29 17.65 0.59 -25.52
CA ARG A 29 18.04 0.07 -26.85
C ARG A 29 18.41 -1.42 -26.82
N ALA A 30 18.98 -1.91 -25.72
CA ALA A 30 19.45 -3.29 -25.60
C ALA A 30 18.35 -4.25 -25.12
N MET A 31 17.52 -3.83 -24.18
CA MET A 31 16.52 -4.67 -23.50
C MET A 31 15.07 -4.32 -23.87
N GLY A 32 14.84 -3.22 -24.59
CA GLY A 32 13.51 -2.67 -24.83
C GLY A 32 13.01 -1.84 -23.65
N PRO A 33 11.86 -1.15 -23.82
CA PRO A 33 11.19 -0.50 -22.71
C PRO A 33 10.77 -1.54 -21.66
N PRO A 34 10.73 -1.17 -20.37
CA PRO A 34 10.28 -2.08 -19.32
C PRO A 34 8.87 -2.59 -19.66
N ASN A 35 8.69 -3.91 -19.59
CA ASN A 35 7.38 -4.50 -19.75
C ASN A 35 6.59 -4.18 -18.49
N LEU A 36 5.73 -3.17 -18.57
CA LEU A 36 4.89 -2.75 -17.46
C LEU A 36 3.83 -3.81 -17.08
N GLY A 37 3.75 -4.90 -17.86
CA GLY A 37 2.86 -6.03 -17.61
C GLY A 37 1.39 -5.64 -17.61
N PRO A 38 0.48 -6.63 -17.61
CA PRO A 38 -0.93 -6.36 -17.39
C PRO A 38 -1.15 -6.07 -15.91
N TYR A 39 -1.14 -4.78 -15.53
CA TYR A 39 -1.45 -4.34 -14.16
C TYR A 39 -2.80 -4.87 -13.66
N GLU A 40 -3.78 -5.02 -14.56
CA GLU A 40 -5.11 -5.56 -14.26
C GLU A 40 -5.08 -6.99 -13.72
N GLU A 41 -4.16 -7.84 -14.20
CA GLU A 41 -4.04 -9.22 -13.72
C GLU A 41 -3.56 -9.27 -12.26
N VAL A 42 -2.65 -8.36 -11.91
CA VAL A 42 -2.13 -8.23 -10.54
C VAL A 42 -3.23 -7.75 -9.60
N VAL A 43 -3.98 -6.71 -9.99
CA VAL A 43 -5.10 -6.18 -9.21
C VAL A 43 -6.17 -7.24 -9.01
N THR A 44 -6.53 -7.98 -10.08
CA THR A 44 -7.52 -9.07 -10.03
C THR A 44 -7.09 -10.18 -9.06
N LYS A 45 -5.82 -10.59 -9.13
CA LYS A 45 -5.27 -11.63 -8.25
C LYS A 45 -5.27 -11.20 -6.78
N ILE A 46 -4.93 -9.95 -6.50
CA ILE A 46 -4.94 -9.40 -5.14
C ILE A 46 -6.38 -9.28 -4.63
N GLY A 47 -7.32 -8.82 -5.46
CA GLY A 47 -8.74 -8.72 -5.09
C GLY A 47 -9.38 -10.07 -4.75
N ALA A 48 -8.94 -11.15 -5.42
CA ALA A 48 -9.37 -12.52 -5.15
C ALA A 48 -8.74 -13.15 -3.90
N ALA A 49 -7.70 -12.54 -3.32
CA ALA A 49 -7.12 -13.03 -2.07
C ALA A 49 -8.14 -12.90 -0.92
N VAL A 50 -8.04 -13.80 0.05
CA VAL A 50 -9.00 -13.87 1.18
C VAL A 50 -8.44 -13.13 2.39
N CYS A 51 -9.27 -12.33 3.06
CA CYS A 51 -8.91 -11.68 4.31
C CYS A 51 -8.72 -12.71 5.45
N PRO A 52 -7.58 -12.71 6.16
CA PRO A 52 -7.29 -13.71 7.21
C PRO A 52 -8.14 -13.53 8.47
N VAL A 53 -8.83 -12.40 8.62
CA VAL A 53 -9.66 -12.08 9.80
C VAL A 53 -11.11 -12.49 9.57
N CYS A 54 -11.70 -12.10 8.43
CA CYS A 54 -13.13 -12.31 8.17
C CYS A 54 -13.43 -13.36 7.09
N GLY A 55 -12.44 -13.84 6.35
CA GLY A 55 -12.62 -14.85 5.30
C GLY A 55 -13.27 -14.35 4.00
N ARG A 56 -13.53 -13.04 3.86
CA ARG A 56 -14.11 -12.43 2.65
C ARG A 56 -13.03 -11.99 1.65
N PRO A 57 -13.33 -11.86 0.34
CA PRO A 57 -12.36 -11.40 -0.64
C PRO A 57 -11.85 -9.99 -0.34
N MET A 58 -10.57 -9.76 -0.64
CA MET A 58 -9.89 -8.47 -0.41
C MET A 58 -10.54 -7.32 -1.18
N ALA A 59 -11.14 -7.63 -2.35
CA ALA A 59 -11.89 -6.66 -3.15
C ALA A 59 -13.08 -6.01 -2.42
N GLU A 60 -13.63 -6.63 -1.38
CA GLU A 60 -14.72 -6.05 -0.58
C GLU A 60 -14.24 -5.07 0.50
N HIS A 61 -12.92 -4.98 0.72
CA HIS A 61 -12.35 -4.14 1.77
C HIS A 61 -11.96 -2.76 1.23
N ASN A 62 -12.00 -1.76 2.10
CA ASN A 62 -11.57 -0.40 1.77
C ASN A 62 -10.26 -0.08 2.48
N ILE A 63 -9.22 0.28 1.72
CA ILE A 63 -7.94 0.71 2.26
C ILE A 63 -7.90 2.24 2.27
N ASP A 64 -7.91 2.82 3.46
CA ASP A 64 -7.77 4.26 3.67
C ASP A 64 -6.28 4.65 3.75
N HIS A 65 -5.89 5.55 2.84
CA HIS A 65 -4.55 6.12 2.74
C HIS A 65 -4.48 7.59 3.21
N SER A 66 -5.50 8.08 3.91
CA SER A 66 -5.57 9.45 4.43
C SER A 66 -4.51 9.77 5.48
N THR A 67 -3.96 8.74 6.13
CA THR A 67 -2.89 8.87 7.13
C THR A 67 -1.58 8.24 6.62
N PRO A 68 -0.43 8.51 7.25
CA PRO A 68 0.84 7.87 6.89
C PRO A 68 0.79 6.33 6.97
N ASN A 69 -0.11 5.78 7.78
CA ASN A 69 -0.34 4.35 7.88
C ASN A 69 -1.61 3.99 7.09
N ALA A 70 -1.49 3.03 6.17
CA ALA A 70 -2.66 2.50 5.47
C ALA A 70 -3.55 1.76 6.47
N VAL A 71 -4.81 2.16 6.57
CA VAL A 71 -5.82 1.51 7.43
C VAL A 71 -6.73 0.66 6.56
N LEU A 72 -6.85 -0.63 6.89
CA LEU A 72 -7.68 -1.57 6.15
C LEU A 72 -9.01 -1.77 6.87
N ASN A 73 -10.10 -1.32 6.24
CA ASN A 73 -11.45 -1.40 6.78
C ASN A 73 -12.12 -2.70 6.33
N CYS A 74 -12.43 -3.55 7.31
CA CYS A 74 -13.12 -4.81 7.10
C CYS A 74 -14.64 -4.59 6.96
N PRO A 75 -15.31 -5.18 5.95
CA PRO A 75 -16.76 -5.04 5.76
C PRO A 75 -17.58 -5.93 6.70
N ALA A 76 -16.95 -6.86 7.42
CA ALA A 76 -17.64 -7.71 8.37
C ALA A 76 -18.07 -6.89 9.60
N GLU A 77 -19.32 -7.08 10.03
CA GLU A 77 -19.81 -6.47 11.26
C GLU A 77 -19.00 -6.98 12.45
N HIS A 78 -18.27 -6.09 13.12
CA HIS A 78 -17.53 -6.42 14.33
C HIS A 78 -18.51 -6.44 15.50
N LYS A 79 -19.09 -7.60 15.81
CA LYS A 79 -19.81 -7.80 17.05
C LYS A 79 -19.07 -8.81 17.93
N PRO A 80 -18.09 -8.38 18.74
CA PRO A 80 -17.62 -9.23 19.82
C PRO A 80 -18.79 -9.40 20.78
N GLU A 81 -19.29 -10.63 20.92
CA GLU A 81 -20.23 -10.93 21.99
C GLU A 81 -19.51 -10.69 23.32
N PRO A 82 -20.08 -9.88 24.23
CA PRO A 82 -19.52 -9.71 25.55
C PRO A 82 -19.41 -11.08 26.23
N PRO A 83 -18.32 -11.36 26.96
CA PRO A 83 -18.22 -12.59 27.72
C PRO A 83 -19.39 -12.67 28.71
N GLY A 84 -20.12 -13.78 28.70
CA GLY A 84 -21.26 -14.02 29.62
C GLY A 84 -20.87 -14.21 31.09
N HIS A 85 -19.61 -13.93 31.44
CA HIS A 85 -19.03 -14.11 32.76
C HIS A 85 -18.11 -12.91 33.08
N PRO A 86 -17.87 -12.62 34.38
CA PRO A 86 -16.98 -11.53 34.75
C PRO A 86 -15.57 -11.82 34.25
N VAL A 87 -15.00 -10.86 33.51
CA VAL A 87 -13.61 -10.87 33.09
C VAL A 87 -12.79 -9.88 33.90
N ASN A 88 -11.49 -10.14 34.04
CA ASN A 88 -10.54 -9.20 34.65
C ASN A 88 -10.06 -8.16 33.62
N GLU A 89 -9.14 -7.26 34.02
CA GLU A 89 -8.56 -6.20 33.18
C GLU A 89 -7.82 -6.72 31.93
N PHE A 90 -7.47 -8.00 31.92
CA PHE A 90 -6.80 -8.66 30.80
C PHE A 90 -7.76 -9.44 29.88
N GLY A 91 -9.08 -9.35 30.11
CA GLY A 91 -10.08 -10.07 29.33
C GLY A 91 -10.15 -11.58 29.60
N MET A 92 -9.55 -12.06 30.70
CA MET A 92 -9.60 -13.47 31.11
C MET A 92 -10.74 -13.70 32.10
N SER A 93 -11.28 -14.91 32.15
CA SER A 93 -12.31 -15.30 33.13
C SER A 93 -11.83 -15.05 34.56
N LYS A 94 -12.60 -14.30 35.36
CA LYS A 94 -12.29 -14.08 36.76
C LYS A 94 -12.49 -15.38 37.54
N PRO A 95 -11.49 -15.89 38.28
CA PRO A 95 -11.69 -17.06 39.13
C PRO A 95 -12.72 -16.76 40.22
N PRO A 96 -13.53 -17.75 40.65
CA PRO A 96 -14.40 -17.58 41.81
C PRO A 96 -13.52 -17.25 43.02
N GLY A 97 -13.84 -16.14 43.69
CA GLY A 97 -13.17 -15.69 44.91
C GLY A 97 -13.64 -16.44 46.15
#